data_AF-A0A438CSX2-F1
#
_entry.id   AF-A0A438CSX2-F1
#
_cell.length_a   1.000
_cell.length_b   1.000
_cell.length_c   1.000
_cell.angle_alpha   90.00
_cell.angle_beta   90.00
_cell.angle_gamma   90.00
#
_symmetry.space_group_name_H-M   'P 1'
#
loop_
_entity.id
_entity.type
_entity.pdbx_description
1 polymer ?
#
loop_
_entity_poly.entity_id
_entity_poly.type
_entity_poly.pdbx_seq_one_letter_code
_entity_poly.pdbx_strand_id
1 'polypeptide(L)'
;MVQSCFTFLADSDFLENDIRVKPDLDALGVLVIALPGTIFNKAGVLTSCGASLIWEDGKVATFNCSFEANLTMNVTAIGTKGTLQVHDFVIPFKEDSVAFSAGIESWFNELVTGWRTMPSEHVVTTNLPQDALMVREFSGLVADIKRNGSKPEQKWPTISRKTQLVLDAVKAALERGL
;
A
#
# COMPACT_ATOMS: atom_id res chain seq x y z
N MET A 1 -7.23 -5.14 10.86
CA MET A 1 -7.06 -5.71 9.51
C MET A 1 -6.72 -4.59 8.55
N VAL A 2 -5.76 -4.78 7.65
CA VAL A 2 -5.52 -3.86 6.52
C VAL A 2 -5.80 -4.60 5.22
N GLN A 3 -6.44 -3.93 4.28
CA GLN A 3 -6.62 -4.43 2.92
C GLN A 3 -6.18 -3.33 1.96
N SER A 4 -5.31 -3.67 1.01
CA SER A 4 -4.92 -2.76 -0.06
C SER A 4 -5.03 -3.41 -1.43
N CYS A 5 -5.33 -2.62 -2.44
CA CYS A 5 -5.37 -3.08 -3.82
C CYS A 5 -4.72 -2.04 -4.72
N PHE A 6 -3.78 -2.48 -5.56
CA PHE A 6 -3.22 -1.66 -6.62
C PHE A 6 -3.21 -2.44 -7.93
N THR A 7 -4.14 -2.12 -8.82
CA THR A 7 -4.25 -2.76 -10.13
C THR A 7 -4.33 -1.71 -11.20
N PHE A 8 -3.83 -2.01 -12.40
CA PHE A 8 -4.05 -1.25 -13.61
C PHE A 8 -3.87 -2.18 -14.82
N LEU A 9 -4.34 -1.77 -15.99
CA LEU A 9 -4.07 -2.53 -17.21
C LEU A 9 -2.72 -2.04 -17.77
N ALA A 10 -1.69 -2.88 -17.69
CA ALA A 10 -0.39 -2.56 -18.30
C ALA A 10 -0.39 -2.95 -19.78
N ASP A 11 0.37 -2.24 -20.59
CA ASP A 11 0.63 -2.64 -21.97
C ASP A 11 1.72 -3.72 -22.07
N SER A 12 1.87 -4.30 -23.26
CA SER A 12 2.86 -5.36 -23.49
C SER A 12 4.30 -4.89 -23.30
N ASP A 13 4.60 -3.62 -23.62
CA ASP A 13 5.95 -3.08 -23.53
C ASP A 13 6.41 -2.95 -22.06
N PHE A 14 5.53 -2.41 -21.22
CA PHE A 14 5.73 -2.30 -19.77
C PHE A 14 6.00 -3.67 -19.14
N LEU A 15 5.22 -4.69 -19.52
CA LEU A 15 5.36 -6.05 -19.00
C LEU A 15 6.66 -6.74 -19.41
N GLU A 16 7.20 -6.39 -20.57
CA GLU A 16 8.43 -6.98 -21.11
C GLU A 16 9.70 -6.28 -20.59
N ASN A 17 9.67 -4.95 -20.41
CA ASN A 17 10.89 -4.16 -20.26
C ASN A 17 11.13 -3.57 -18.86
N ASP A 18 10.09 -3.29 -18.08
CA ASP A 18 10.21 -2.49 -16.85
C ASP A 18 10.18 -3.28 -15.53
N ILE A 19 9.83 -4.57 -15.57
CA ILE A 19 9.71 -5.39 -14.36
C ILE A 19 11.02 -6.13 -14.05
N ARG A 20 11.74 -5.71 -13.01
CA ARG A 20 12.97 -6.38 -12.53
C ARG A 20 12.71 -7.14 -11.24
N VAL A 21 13.28 -8.33 -11.10
CA VAL A 21 13.17 -9.11 -9.86
C VAL A 21 14.52 -9.60 -9.34
N LYS A 22 14.73 -9.44 -8.03
CA LYS A 22 15.88 -9.96 -7.28
C LYS A 22 15.35 -10.64 -6.02
N PRO A 23 15.61 -11.93 -5.78
CA PRO A 23 15.28 -12.58 -4.53
C PRO A 23 16.49 -12.57 -3.59
N ASP A 24 16.27 -12.19 -2.32
CA ASP A 24 16.85 -12.79 -1.09
C ASP A 24 16.64 -11.83 0.09
N LEU A 25 15.95 -12.28 1.16
CA LEU A 25 16.16 -12.01 2.60
C LEU A 25 14.90 -12.28 3.45
N ASP A 26 15.12 -12.55 4.74
CA ASP A 26 14.19 -13.09 5.75
C ASP A 26 13.09 -12.10 6.18
N ALA A 27 11.88 -12.61 6.40
CA ALA A 27 10.71 -11.80 6.73
C ALA A 27 10.80 -11.25 8.17
N LEU A 28 10.37 -10.00 8.37
CA LEU A 28 10.45 -9.23 9.63
C LEU A 28 9.53 -9.75 10.76
N GLY A 29 9.49 -11.06 11.02
CA GLY A 29 8.57 -11.67 11.99
C GLY A 29 7.11 -11.66 11.51
N VAL A 30 6.90 -11.74 10.19
CA VAL A 30 5.57 -11.80 9.57
C VAL A 30 5.42 -13.09 8.79
N LEU A 31 4.33 -13.83 9.03
CA LEU A 31 3.97 -14.98 8.21
C LEU A 31 3.31 -14.47 6.92
N VAL A 32 3.82 -14.93 5.79
CA VAL A 32 3.29 -14.58 4.47
C VAL A 32 2.62 -15.79 3.85
N ILE A 33 1.40 -15.62 3.36
CA ILE A 33 0.60 -16.66 2.70
C ILE A 33 0.15 -16.12 1.34
N ALA A 34 0.43 -16.83 0.26
CA ALA A 34 -0.04 -16.49 -1.06
C ALA A 34 -1.57 -16.65 -1.16
N LEU A 35 -2.22 -15.68 -1.79
CA LEU A 35 -3.62 -15.81 -2.16
C LEU A 35 -3.75 -16.54 -3.51
N PRO A 36 -4.87 -17.26 -3.75
CA PRO A 36 -5.14 -17.87 -5.05
C PRO A 36 -5.14 -16.85 -6.20
N GLY A 37 -4.90 -17.33 -7.42
CA GLY A 37 -4.98 -16.49 -8.63
C GLY A 37 -3.68 -15.78 -9.00
N THR A 38 -2.54 -16.35 -8.61
CA THR A 38 -1.22 -15.86 -9.07
C THR A 38 -1.05 -16.14 -10.56
N ILE A 39 -0.62 -15.13 -11.32
CA ILE A 39 -0.41 -15.20 -12.77
C ILE A 39 1.02 -14.78 -13.08
N PHE A 40 1.70 -15.61 -13.87
CA PHE A 40 2.99 -15.30 -14.48
C PHE A 40 2.83 -15.19 -16.00
N ASN A 41 3.52 -14.24 -16.62
CA ASN A 41 3.62 -14.20 -18.08
C ASN A 41 4.61 -15.26 -18.61
N LYS A 42 4.77 -15.34 -19.93
CA LYS A 42 5.67 -16.30 -20.59
C LYS A 42 7.15 -16.15 -20.20
N ALA A 43 7.55 -14.96 -19.74
CA ALA A 43 8.92 -14.68 -19.28
C ALA A 43 9.13 -15.03 -17.80
N GLY A 44 8.11 -15.56 -17.11
CA GLY A 44 8.18 -15.85 -15.67
C GLY A 44 8.03 -14.62 -14.79
N VAL A 45 7.53 -13.51 -15.33
CA VAL A 45 7.27 -12.28 -14.58
C VAL A 45 5.87 -12.34 -13.96
N LEU A 46 5.79 -11.98 -12.68
CA LEU A 46 4.54 -11.90 -11.93
C LEU A 46 3.66 -10.76 -12.47
N THR A 47 2.48 -11.09 -13.01
CA THR A 47 1.56 -10.09 -13.57
C THR A 47 0.29 -9.90 -12.76
N SER A 48 -0.05 -10.86 -11.90
CA SER A 48 -1.10 -10.68 -10.90
C SER A 48 -0.83 -11.56 -9.68
N CYS A 49 -1.06 -11.03 -8.48
CA CYS A 49 -0.96 -11.79 -7.24
C CYS A 49 -1.75 -11.15 -6.10
N GLY A 50 -1.88 -11.91 -5.01
CA GLY A 50 -2.19 -11.36 -3.71
C GLY A 50 -1.50 -12.14 -2.61
N ALA A 51 -1.37 -11.54 -1.44
CA ALA A 51 -0.83 -12.20 -0.26
C ALA A 51 -1.49 -11.70 1.02
N SER A 52 -1.50 -12.57 2.03
CA SER A 52 -1.83 -12.24 3.42
C SER A 52 -0.55 -12.17 4.25
N LEU A 53 -0.44 -11.13 5.05
CA LEU A 53 0.63 -10.87 6.01
C LEU A 53 0.03 -11.00 7.42
N ILE A 54 0.55 -11.92 8.23
CA ILE A 54 0.04 -12.23 9.56
C ILE A 54 1.13 -11.98 10.59
N TRP A 55 0.86 -11.08 11.53
CA TRP A 55 1.75 -10.77 12.65
C TRP A 55 1.37 -11.60 13.88
N GLU A 56 2.36 -11.87 14.74
CA GLU A 56 2.18 -12.65 15.97
C GLU A 56 1.10 -12.09 16.91
N ASP A 57 0.90 -10.78 16.89
CA ASP A 57 -0.10 -10.09 17.69
C ASP A 57 -1.53 -10.13 17.10
N GLY A 58 -1.74 -10.99 16.09
CA GLY A 58 -3.03 -11.23 15.46
C GLY A 58 -3.43 -10.17 14.42
N LYS A 59 -2.59 -9.16 14.15
CA LYS A 59 -2.84 -8.26 13.02
C LYS A 59 -2.67 -9.01 11.71
N VAL A 60 -3.55 -8.68 10.77
CA VAL A 60 -3.53 -9.22 9.42
C VAL A 60 -3.61 -8.07 8.42
N ALA A 61 -2.78 -8.14 7.38
CA ALA A 61 -2.91 -7.32 6.19
C ALA A 61 -3.08 -8.22 4.97
N THR A 62 -3.89 -7.80 4.02
CA THR A 62 -4.00 -8.43 2.71
C THR A 62 -3.67 -7.38 1.66
N PHE A 63 -3.00 -7.80 0.60
CA PHE A 63 -2.89 -6.95 -0.57
C PHE A 63 -3.07 -7.74 -1.87
N ASN A 64 -3.57 -7.05 -2.88
CA ASN A 64 -3.69 -7.54 -4.24
C ASN A 64 -3.02 -6.55 -5.20
N CYS A 65 -2.30 -7.06 -6.18
CA CYS A 65 -1.82 -6.26 -7.31
C CYS A 65 -1.92 -7.01 -8.64
N SER A 66 -2.14 -6.26 -9.71
CA SER A 66 -2.42 -6.84 -11.03
C SER A 66 -2.17 -5.85 -12.15
N PHE A 67 -1.58 -6.34 -13.23
CA PHE A 67 -1.49 -5.66 -14.52
C PHE A 67 -2.65 -6.01 -15.47
N GLU A 68 -3.59 -6.85 -15.02
CA GLU A 68 -4.66 -7.47 -15.84
C GLU A 68 -6.07 -7.00 -15.42
N ALA A 69 -6.16 -6.03 -14.49
CA ALA A 69 -7.43 -5.58 -13.92
C ALA A 69 -7.57 -4.06 -13.98
N ASN A 70 -8.83 -3.58 -13.99
CA ASN A 70 -9.14 -2.15 -14.05
C ASN A 70 -8.44 -1.35 -12.95
N LEU A 71 -8.10 -0.09 -13.23
CA LEU A 71 -7.41 0.80 -12.29
C LEU A 71 -8.14 0.86 -10.94
N THR A 72 -7.47 0.37 -9.89
CA THR A 72 -7.96 0.38 -8.50
C THR A 72 -6.78 0.67 -7.58
N MET A 73 -6.94 1.58 -6.62
CA MET A 73 -5.84 2.06 -5.77
C MET A 73 -6.30 2.27 -4.32
N ASN A 74 -7.06 1.32 -3.77
CA ASN A 74 -7.72 1.51 -2.48
C ASN A 74 -6.90 0.98 -1.29
N VAL A 75 -7.17 1.57 -0.13
CA VAL A 75 -6.71 1.09 1.17
C VAL A 75 -7.90 1.12 2.14
N THR A 76 -8.09 0.04 2.89
CA THR A 76 -8.98 -0.03 4.04
C THR A 76 -8.20 -0.49 5.26
N ALA A 77 -8.26 0.27 6.35
CA ALA A 77 -7.66 -0.10 7.63
C ALA A 77 -8.74 -0.15 8.71
N ILE A 78 -8.87 -1.30 9.36
CA ILE A 78 -9.89 -1.58 10.38
C ILE A 78 -9.21 -1.84 11.71
N GLY A 79 -9.48 -0.97 12.67
CA GLY A 79 -9.13 -1.12 14.07
C GLY A 79 -10.33 -1.54 14.91
N THR A 80 -10.11 -1.69 16.22
CA THR A 80 -11.16 -2.10 17.16
C THR A 80 -12.26 -1.06 17.37
N LYS A 81 -11.98 0.20 17.03
CA LYS A 81 -12.89 1.35 17.23
C LYS A 81 -13.25 2.11 15.98
N GLY A 82 -12.72 1.71 14.83
CA GLY A 82 -12.96 2.48 13.62
C GLY A 82 -12.34 1.88 12.38
N THR A 83 -12.76 2.47 11.27
CA THR A 83 -12.41 2.06 9.92
C THR A 83 -11.99 3.30 9.14
N LEU A 84 -10.85 3.23 8.47
CA LEU A 84 -10.36 4.22 7.51
C LEU A 84 -10.44 3.62 6.11
N GLN A 85 -10.95 4.37 5.14
CA GLN A 85 -10.99 3.99 3.73
C GLN A 85 -10.51 5.13 2.84
N VAL A 86 -9.64 4.80 1.90
CA VAL A 86 -9.13 5.69 0.85
C VAL A 86 -9.28 4.95 -0.48
N HIS A 87 -9.76 5.61 -1.52
CA HIS A 87 -10.04 4.97 -2.82
C HIS A 87 -9.02 5.29 -3.91
N ASP A 88 -8.24 6.35 -3.69
CA ASP A 88 -7.23 6.92 -4.58
C ASP A 88 -5.89 7.10 -3.84
N PHE A 89 -5.52 6.10 -3.05
CA PHE A 89 -4.39 6.17 -2.10
C PHE A 89 -3.03 6.41 -2.76
N VAL A 90 -2.82 5.85 -3.96
CA VAL A 90 -1.53 5.94 -4.67
C VAL A 90 -1.43 7.22 -5.50
N ILE A 91 -2.44 7.48 -6.32
CA ILE A 91 -2.57 8.72 -7.11
C ILE A 91 -3.97 9.29 -6.81
N PRO A 92 -4.06 10.47 -6.18
CA PRO A 92 -5.33 11.12 -5.91
C PRO A 92 -6.15 11.36 -7.19
N PHE A 93 -7.48 11.32 -7.09
CA PHE A 93 -8.34 11.66 -8.23
C PHE A 93 -8.17 13.12 -8.69
N LYS A 94 -7.80 14.00 -7.76
CA LYS A 94 -7.46 15.41 -8.03
C LYS A 94 -6.14 15.75 -7.34
N GLU A 95 -5.25 16.42 -8.05
CA GLU A 95 -3.92 16.74 -7.53
C GLU A 95 -3.95 17.68 -6.32
N ASP A 96 -4.97 18.53 -6.22
CA ASP A 96 -5.14 19.56 -5.19
C ASP A 96 -5.97 19.10 -3.98
N SER A 97 -6.55 17.89 -4.02
CA SER A 97 -7.45 17.42 -2.99
C SER A 97 -7.58 15.89 -2.93
N VAL A 98 -7.60 15.35 -1.72
CA VAL A 98 -7.84 13.92 -1.46
C VAL A 98 -9.00 13.76 -0.49
N ALA A 99 -9.84 12.75 -0.73
CA ALA A 99 -10.93 12.37 0.15
C ALA A 99 -10.65 11.02 0.83
N PHE A 100 -10.96 10.92 2.12
CA PHE A 100 -10.96 9.65 2.83
C PHE A 100 -12.20 9.53 3.71
N SER A 101 -12.70 8.31 3.88
CA SER A 101 -13.80 8.01 4.79
C SER A 101 -13.26 7.47 6.11
N ALA A 102 -13.76 7.99 7.22
CA ALA A 102 -13.44 7.52 8.56
C ALA A 102 -14.73 7.24 9.36
N GLY A 103 -14.90 6.00 9.81
CA GLY A 103 -15.95 5.60 10.76
C GLY A 103 -15.34 5.37 12.13
N ILE A 104 -15.96 5.96 13.16
CA ILE A 104 -15.56 5.77 14.57
C ILE A 104 -16.78 5.25 15.32
N GLU A 105 -16.62 4.14 16.04
CA GLU A 105 -17.65 3.50 16.86
C GLU A 105 -18.99 3.35 16.11
N SER A 106 -18.89 2.98 14.83
CA SER A 106 -20.05 2.81 13.96
C SER A 106 -20.93 1.66 14.44
N TRP A 107 -22.23 1.92 14.56
CA TRP A 107 -23.20 0.97 15.11
C TRP A 107 -24.58 1.19 14.50
N PHE A 108 -25.49 0.24 14.73
CA PHE A 108 -26.89 0.34 14.32
C PHE A 108 -27.71 1.19 15.30
N ASN A 109 -28.82 1.76 14.82
CA ASN A 109 -29.88 2.23 15.71
C ASN A 109 -30.55 1.04 16.43
N GLU A 110 -31.38 1.32 17.45
CA GLU A 110 -31.98 0.28 18.29
C GLU A 110 -32.78 -0.77 17.49
N LEU A 111 -33.50 -0.33 16.44
CA LEU A 111 -34.33 -1.21 15.61
C LEU A 111 -33.56 -1.89 14.47
N VAL A 112 -32.26 -1.65 14.35
CA VAL A 112 -31.40 -2.17 13.27
C VAL A 112 -31.94 -1.83 11.87
N THR A 113 -32.62 -0.69 11.74
CA THR A 113 -33.15 -0.17 10.47
C THR A 113 -32.22 0.85 9.82
N GLY A 114 -31.17 1.27 10.53
CA GLY A 114 -30.21 2.24 10.03
C GLY A 114 -28.97 2.35 10.91
N TRP A 115 -28.04 3.21 10.51
CA TRP A 115 -26.81 3.47 11.24
C TRP A 115 -27.03 4.57 12.28
N ARG A 116 -26.57 4.33 13.50
CA ARG A 116 -26.50 5.35 14.56
C ARG A 116 -25.34 6.31 14.32
N THR A 117 -24.17 5.75 13.96
CA THR A 117 -22.96 6.52 13.67
C THR A 117 -22.43 6.06 12.32
N MET A 118 -22.53 6.94 11.32
CA MET A 118 -22.04 6.68 9.96
C MET A 118 -20.58 7.11 9.82
N PRO A 119 -19.83 6.49 8.89
CA PRO A 119 -18.55 7.05 8.45
C PRO A 119 -18.73 8.47 7.91
N SER A 120 -17.78 9.35 8.22
CA SER A 120 -17.69 10.69 7.66
C SER A 120 -16.61 10.76 6.59
N GLU A 121 -16.92 11.41 5.48
CA GLU A 121 -15.91 11.76 4.49
C GLU A 121 -15.17 13.03 4.93
N HIS A 122 -13.85 13.01 4.78
CA HIS A 122 -12.96 14.11 5.06
C HIS A 122 -12.17 14.44 3.80
N VAL A 123 -12.17 15.72 3.44
CA VAL A 123 -11.41 16.22 2.30
C VAL A 123 -10.23 17.04 2.81
N VAL A 124 -9.04 16.71 2.32
CA VAL A 124 -7.80 17.45 2.60
C VAL A 124 -7.34 18.09 1.30
N THR A 125 -7.06 19.39 1.35
CA THR A 125 -6.55 20.13 0.20
C THR A 125 -5.04 20.35 0.31
N THR A 126 -4.37 20.46 -0.84
CA THR A 126 -2.95 20.79 -0.95
C THR A 126 -2.72 21.80 -2.06
N ASN A 127 -1.76 22.70 -1.86
CA ASN A 127 -1.36 23.69 -2.86
C ASN A 127 -0.25 23.17 -3.79
N LEU A 128 0.33 22.01 -3.47
CA LEU A 128 1.39 21.38 -4.27
C LEU A 128 1.10 19.90 -4.47
N PRO A 129 1.42 19.35 -5.66
CA PRO A 129 1.36 17.93 -5.91
C PRO A 129 2.24 17.14 -4.95
N GLN A 130 1.84 15.90 -4.66
CA GLN A 130 2.58 15.00 -3.76
C GLN A 130 4.04 14.77 -4.19
N ASP A 131 4.33 14.74 -5.48
CA ASP A 131 5.70 14.56 -5.98
C ASP A 131 6.56 15.81 -5.78
N ALA A 132 5.96 17.00 -5.91
CA ALA A 132 6.64 18.25 -5.57
C ALA A 132 6.94 18.33 -4.07
N LEU A 133 6.02 17.83 -3.22
CA LEU A 133 6.24 17.69 -1.78
C LEU A 133 7.38 16.72 -1.47
N MET A 134 7.46 15.59 -2.19
CA MET A 134 8.56 14.62 -2.06
C MET A 134 9.92 15.24 -2.39
N VAL A 135 10.03 15.93 -3.53
CA VAL A 135 11.29 16.59 -3.94
C VAL A 135 11.66 17.71 -2.97
N ARG A 136 10.67 18.46 -2.48
CA ARG A 136 10.89 19.53 -1.49
C ARG A 136 11.45 18.98 -0.19
N GLU A 137 10.88 17.89 0.33
CA GLU A 137 11.36 17.22 1.54
C GLU A 137 12.81 16.73 1.36
N PHE A 138 13.07 16.00 0.27
CA PHE A 138 14.41 15.51 -0.04
C PHE A 138 15.43 16.67 -0.12
N SER A 139 15.08 17.74 -0.82
CA SER A 139 15.92 18.92 -0.96
C SER A 139 16.18 19.61 0.38
N GLY A 140 15.18 19.67 1.26
CA GLY A 140 15.29 20.18 2.62
C GLY A 140 16.29 19.37 3.45
N LEU A 141 16.15 18.04 3.45
CA LEU A 141 17.08 17.14 4.16
C LEU A 141 18.53 17.31 3.69
N VAL A 142 18.74 17.41 2.36
CA VAL A 142 20.07 17.67 1.80
C VAL A 142 20.60 19.05 2.21
N ALA A 143 19.76 20.07 2.21
CA ALA A 143 20.15 21.42 2.62
C ALA A 143 20.57 21.45 4.09
N ASP A 144 19.85 20.77 4.98
CA ASP A 144 20.17 20.70 6.40
C ASP A 144 21.49 19.96 6.66
N ILE A 145 21.78 18.87 5.94
CA ILE A 145 23.08 18.21 6.00
C ILE A 145 24.19 19.20 5.59
N LYS A 146 24.01 19.91 4.47
CA LYS A 146 25.02 20.82 3.92
C LYS A 146 25.24 22.08 4.76
N ARG A 147 24.19 22.65 5.33
CA ARG A 147 24.23 23.93 6.05
C ARG A 147 24.44 23.76 7.55
N ASN A 148 23.78 22.77 8.14
CA ASN A 148 23.71 22.58 9.58
C ASN A 148 24.52 21.36 10.07
N GLY A 149 25.12 20.59 9.16
CA GLY A 149 25.88 19.38 9.52
C GLY A 149 25.01 18.25 10.06
N SER A 150 23.71 18.28 9.78
CA SER A 150 22.77 17.22 10.17
C SER A 150 23.21 15.86 9.61
N LYS A 151 22.84 14.78 10.29
CA LYS A 151 23.03 13.42 9.78
C LYS A 151 21.88 13.03 8.84
N PRO A 152 22.10 12.15 7.85
CA PRO A 152 21.02 11.61 7.02
C PRO A 152 19.92 10.95 7.87
N GLU A 153 18.68 11.34 7.62
CA GLU A 153 17.52 10.78 8.32
C GLU A 153 17.37 9.28 8.00
N GLN A 154 17.28 8.45 9.03
CA GLN A 154 17.22 6.99 8.87
C GLN A 154 15.82 6.47 8.52
N LYS A 155 14.79 7.31 8.60
CA LYS A 155 13.41 6.96 8.28
C LYS A 155 13.29 6.36 6.88
N TRP A 156 13.77 7.07 5.86
CA TRP A 156 13.67 6.70 4.45
C TRP A 156 14.32 5.35 4.11
N PRO A 157 15.62 5.12 4.41
CA PRO A 157 16.22 3.81 4.15
C PRO A 157 15.58 2.70 4.97
N THR A 158 15.09 2.99 6.19
CA THR A 158 14.43 1.99 7.03
C THR A 158 13.11 1.53 6.43
N ILE A 159 12.23 2.46 6.02
CA ILE A 159 10.93 2.09 5.42
C ILE A 159 11.13 1.38 4.08
N SER A 160 12.06 1.83 3.24
CA SER A 160 12.35 1.18 1.95
C SER A 160 12.85 -0.25 2.14
N ARG A 161 13.78 -0.47 3.08
CA ARG A 161 14.29 -1.82 3.37
C ARG A 161 13.18 -2.73 3.91
N LYS A 162 12.31 -2.23 4.79
CA LYS A 162 11.20 -3.05 5.33
C LYS A 162 10.21 -3.45 4.23
N THR A 163 9.86 -2.52 3.34
CA THR A 163 8.99 -2.82 2.19
C THR A 163 9.62 -3.88 1.29
N GLN A 164 10.91 -3.74 0.96
CA GLN A 164 11.61 -4.72 0.12
C GLN A 164 11.59 -6.12 0.73
N LEU A 165 11.91 -6.25 2.02
CA LEU A 165 11.89 -7.56 2.72
C LEU A 165 10.52 -8.23 2.68
N VAL A 166 9.44 -7.45 2.82
CA VAL A 166 8.07 -7.98 2.71
C VAL A 166 7.78 -8.44 1.28
N LEU A 167 8.15 -7.66 0.27
CA LEU A 167 7.95 -8.04 -1.14
C LEU A 167 8.74 -9.28 -1.52
N ASP A 168 9.98 -9.42 -1.03
CA ASP A 168 10.81 -10.60 -1.26
C ASP A 168 10.18 -11.85 -0.63
N ALA A 169 9.67 -11.73 0.60
CA ALA A 169 8.96 -12.81 1.28
C ALA A 169 7.66 -13.20 0.55
N VAL A 170 6.90 -12.22 0.04
CA VAL A 170 5.70 -12.47 -0.78
C VAL A 170 6.07 -13.19 -2.06
N LYS A 171 7.08 -12.71 -2.79
CA LYS A 171 7.54 -13.39 -3.99
C LYS A 171 7.93 -14.83 -3.72
N ALA A 172 8.71 -15.08 -2.65
CA ALA A 172 9.11 -16.42 -2.27
C ALA A 172 7.92 -17.33 -1.91
N ALA A 173 6.90 -16.79 -1.22
CA ALA A 173 5.68 -17.53 -0.91
C ALA A 173 4.91 -17.91 -2.18
N LEU A 174 4.75 -16.96 -3.11
CA LEU A 174 4.09 -17.17 -4.40
C LEU A 174 4.79 -18.23 -5.26
N GLU A 175 6.13 -18.18 -5.33
CA GLU A 175 6.93 -19.16 -6.08
C GLU A 175 6.87 -20.57 -5.48
N ARG A 176 6.69 -20.68 -4.16
CA ARG A 176 6.56 -21.97 -3.46
C ARG A 176 5.13 -22.51 -3.41
N GLY A 177 4.13 -21.70 -3.78
CA GLY A 177 2.72 -22.05 -3.65
C GLY A 177 2.26 -22.23 -2.21
N LEU A 178 2.85 -21.46 -1.28
CA LEU A 178 2.59 -21.51 0.17
C LEU A 178 1.53 -20.49 0.60
#